data_AF-A0A1G8DH66-F1
#
_entry.id   AF-A0A1G8DH66-F1
#
_cell.length_a   1.000
_cell.length_b   1.000
_cell.length_c   1.000
_cell.angle_alpha   90.00
_cell.angle_beta   90.00
_cell.angle_gamma   90.00
#
_symmetry.space_group_name_H-M   'P 1'
#
loop_
_entity.id
_entity.type
_entity.pdbx_description
1 polymer ?
#
loop_
_entity_poly.entity_id
_entity_poly.type
_entity_poly.pdbx_seq_one_letter_code
_entity_poly.pdbx_strand_id
1 'polypeptide(L)'
;MINKIIHWLIMPCCQATLYIEKQNSQELSWWQKQRLKKHLWLCKCCENYYQKVTFLDNILKKMTQNSSSNELNDTDIQDFKNKIKNKLKI
;
A
#
# COMPACT_ATOMS: atom_id res chain seq x y z
N MET A 1 -26.91 0.31 16.63
CA MET A 1 -27.07 1.73 17.02
C MET A 1 -25.74 2.48 17.17
N ILE A 2 -24.64 1.82 17.52
CA ILE A 2 -23.30 2.42 17.69
C ILE A 2 -22.78 3.11 16.41
N ASN A 3 -23.06 2.56 15.23
CA ASN A 3 -22.66 3.15 13.94
C ASN A 3 -23.22 4.57 13.71
N LYS A 4 -24.40 4.90 14.23
CA LYS A 4 -24.99 6.24 14.09
C LYS A 4 -24.29 7.28 14.96
N ILE A 5 -23.83 6.88 16.15
CA ILE A 5 -23.11 7.76 17.08
C ILE A 5 -21.73 8.08 16.51
N ILE A 6 -21.01 7.09 15.98
CA ILE A 6 -19.67 7.29 15.41
C ILE A 6 -19.71 8.27 14.21
N HIS A 7 -20.74 8.15 13.36
CA HIS A 7 -20.93 9.05 12.21
C HIS A 7 -21.16 10.50 12.62
N TRP A 8 -21.89 10.71 13.72
CA TRP A 8 -22.24 12.04 14.20
C TRP A 8 -21.14 12.68 15.06
N LEU A 9 -20.49 11.90 15.93
CA LEU A 9 -19.56 12.40 16.95
C LEU A 9 -18.11 12.50 16.45
N ILE A 10 -17.71 11.66 15.47
CA ILE A 10 -16.34 11.64 14.96
C ILE A 10 -16.33 12.00 13.48
N MET A 11 -16.97 11.18 12.64
CA MET A 11 -16.92 11.29 11.19
C MET A 11 -17.80 10.21 10.53
N PRO A 12 -18.51 10.50 9.42
CA PRO A 12 -19.20 9.47 8.65
C PRO A 12 -18.23 8.45 8.03
N CYS A 13 -18.62 7.17 7.98
CA CYS A 13 -17.80 6.10 7.37
C CYS A 13 -17.34 6.44 5.95
N CYS A 14 -18.16 7.13 5.14
CA CYS A 14 -17.79 7.54 3.78
C CYS A 14 -16.56 8.47 3.74
N GLN A 15 -16.40 9.33 4.76
CA GLN A 15 -15.24 10.19 4.87
C GLN A 15 -14.05 9.43 5.46
N ALA A 16 -14.29 8.40 6.29
CA ALA A 16 -13.25 7.49 6.77
C ALA A 16 -12.62 6.70 5.62
N THR A 17 -13.42 6.11 4.73
CA THR A 17 -12.93 5.36 3.57
C THR A 17 -12.11 6.24 2.63
N LEU A 18 -12.56 7.47 2.40
CA LEU A 18 -11.83 8.45 1.61
C LEU A 18 -10.47 8.81 2.24
N TYR A 19 -10.38 8.90 3.57
CA TYR A 19 -9.10 9.10 4.25
C TYR A 19 -8.19 7.87 4.23
N ILE A 20 -8.75 6.65 4.26
CA ILE A 20 -7.99 5.41 4.10
C ILE A 20 -7.33 5.37 2.72
N GLU A 21 -8.08 5.68 1.66
CA GLU A 21 -7.55 5.72 0.30
C GLU A 21 -6.52 6.83 0.13
N LYS A 22 -6.78 8.03 0.68
CA LYS A 22 -5.82 9.14 0.64
C LYS A 22 -4.51 8.83 1.33
N GLN A 23 -4.52 8.05 2.42
CA GLN A 23 -3.29 7.66 3.14
C GLN A 23 -2.34 6.87 2.25
N ASN A 24 -2.89 6.18 1.26
CA ASN A 24 -2.14 5.39 0.30
C ASN A 24 -1.50 6.25 -0.81
N SER A 25 -2.08 7.41 -1.11
CA SER A 25 -1.67 8.25 -2.25
C SER A 25 -0.92 9.53 -1.85
N GLN A 26 -1.15 10.12 -0.66
CA GLN A 26 -0.43 11.32 -0.20
C GLN A 26 -0.63 11.65 1.30
N GLU A 27 0.15 12.60 1.83
CA GLU A 27 0.23 12.92 3.27
C GLU A 27 -1.09 13.39 3.88
N LEU A 28 -1.74 12.52 4.67
CA LEU A 28 -2.70 13.00 5.65
C LEU A 28 -1.98 13.82 6.72
N SER A 29 -2.58 14.95 7.07
CA SER A 29 -2.18 15.70 8.26
C SER A 29 -2.28 14.80 9.50
N TRP A 30 -1.35 14.99 10.45
CA TRP A 30 -1.28 14.24 11.71
C TRP A 30 -2.62 14.17 12.44
N TRP A 31 -3.39 15.27 12.44
CA TRP A 31 -4.72 15.33 13.04
C TRP A 31 -5.73 14.39 12.37
N GLN A 32 -5.69 14.28 11.05
CA GLN A 32 -6.59 13.41 10.28
C GLN A 32 -6.25 11.94 10.52
N LYS A 33 -4.97 11.59 10.62
CA LYS A 33 -4.51 10.23 10.98
C LYS A 33 -5.03 9.80 12.35
N GLN A 34 -4.89 10.66 13.36
CA GLN A 34 -5.37 10.35 14.72
C GLN A 34 -6.89 10.23 14.78
N ARG A 35 -7.62 11.08 14.04
CA ARG A 35 -9.09 11.00 13.95
C ARG A 35 -9.55 9.71 13.26
N LEU A 36 -8.87 9.32 12.18
CA LEU A 36 -9.12 8.06 11.48
C LEU A 36 -8.85 6.85 12.39
N LYS A 37 -7.74 6.85 13.14
CA LYS A 37 -7.42 5.76 14.08
C LYS A 37 -8.51 5.55 15.13
N LYS A 38 -9.04 6.64 15.70
CA LYS A 38 -10.17 6.58 16.64
C LYS A 38 -11.43 6.02 15.98
N HIS A 39 -11.72 6.43 14.74
CA HIS A 39 -12.86 5.91 13.98
C HIS A 39 -12.73 4.41 13.71
N LEU A 40 -11.56 3.93 13.27
CA LEU A 40 -11.31 2.52 13.01
C LEU A 40 -11.49 1.66 14.27
N TRP A 41 -11.05 2.14 15.43
CA TRP A 41 -11.22 1.42 16.69
C TRP A 41 -12.69 1.24 17.11
N LEU A 42 -13.55 2.18 16.72
CA LEU A 42 -14.97 2.15 17.07
C LEU A 42 -15.83 1.48 15.99
N CYS A 43 -15.40 1.52 14.72
CA CYS A 43 -16.13 1.02 13.58
C CYS A 43 -15.46 -0.22 12.96
N LYS A 44 -15.93 -1.41 13.36
CA LYS A 44 -15.46 -2.70 12.83
C LYS A 44 -15.55 -2.83 11.29
N CYS A 45 -16.54 -2.19 10.68
CA CYS A 45 -16.69 -2.23 9.22
C CYS A 45 -15.55 -1.47 8.52
N CYS A 46 -15.22 -0.27 9.00
CA CYS A 46 -14.10 0.50 8.47
C CYS A 46 -12.76 -0.14 8.81
N GLU A 47 -12.62 -0.76 9.98
CA GLU A 47 -11.45 -1.56 10.34
C GLU A 47 -11.21 -2.70 9.34
N ASN A 48 -12.25 -3.48 9.02
CA ASN A 48 -12.12 -4.58 8.08
C ASN A 48 -11.84 -4.09 6.65
N TYR A 49 -12.36 -2.93 6.27
CA TYR A 49 -12.03 -2.30 4.99
C TYR A 49 -10.57 -1.83 4.95
N TYR A 50 -10.11 -1.17 6.01
CA TYR A 50 -8.72 -0.72 6.16
C TYR A 50 -7.71 -1.87 6.03
N GLN A 51 -7.98 -3.01 6.68
CA GLN A 51 -7.12 -4.20 6.58
C GLN A 51 -7.03 -4.73 5.15
N LYS A 52 -8.16 -4.77 4.42
CA LYS A 52 -8.20 -5.21 3.02
C LYS A 52 -7.36 -4.31 2.12
N VAL A 53 -7.53 -2.99 2.24
CA VAL A 53 -6.77 -2.01 1.44
C VAL A 53 -5.28 -2.09 1.76
N THR A 54 -4.92 -2.17 3.05
CA THR A 54 -3.52 -2.26 3.48
C THR A 54 -2.85 -3.55 2.99
N PHE A 55 -3.60 -4.66 2.98
CA PHE A 55 -3.11 -5.92 2.42
C PHE A 55 -2.84 -5.84 0.92
N LEU A 56 -3.77 -5.27 0.16
CA LEU A 56 -3.60 -5.05 -1.28
C LEU A 56 -2.42 -4.13 -1.57
N ASP A 57 -2.30 -3.03 -0.84
CA ASP A 57 -1.19 -2.08 -1.02
C ASP A 57 0.17 -2.72 -0.71
N ASN A 58 0.26 -3.50 0.37
CA ASN A 58 1.47 -4.25 0.69
C ASN A 58 1.85 -5.26 -0.40
N ILE A 59 0.87 -5.93 -1.01
CA ILE A 59 1.12 -6.84 -2.14
C ILE A 59 1.63 -6.06 -3.34
N LEU A 60 0.96 -4.96 -3.72
CA LEU A 60 1.36 -4.13 -4.85
C LEU A 60 2.75 -3.54 -4.65
N LYS A 61 3.05 -3.06 -3.44
CA LYS A 61 4.37 -2.56 -3.07
C LYS A 61 5.42 -3.67 -3.12
N LYS A 62 5.12 -4.87 -2.63
CA LYS A 62 6.03 -6.02 -2.71
C LYS A 62 6.27 -6.46 -4.15
N MET A 63 5.24 -6.45 -5.00
CA MET A 63 5.39 -6.73 -6.44
C MET A 63 6.27 -5.68 -7.12
N THR A 64 6.01 -4.40 -6.86
CA THR A 64 6.79 -3.28 -7.40
C THR A 64 8.24 -3.33 -6.93
N GLN A 65 8.46 -3.59 -5.63
CA GLN A 65 9.79 -3.75 -5.05
C GLN A 65 10.54 -4.96 -5.61
N ASN A 66 9.85 -6.08 -5.80
CA ASN A 66 10.43 -7.27 -6.42
C ASN A 66 10.74 -7.05 -7.91
N SER A 67 9.97 -6.23 -8.61
CA SER A 67 10.28 -5.80 -9.98
C SER A 67 11.49 -4.86 -10.03
N SER A 68 11.68 -3.99 -9.02
CA SER A 68 12.89 -3.15 -8.92
C SER A 68 14.11 -3.87 -8.35
N SER A 69 13.97 -4.96 -7.59
CA SER A 69 15.10 -5.83 -7.21
C SER A 69 15.56 -6.74 -8.36
N ASN A 70 14.78 -6.79 -9.45
CA ASN A 70 15.23 -7.24 -10.77
C ASN A 70 15.75 -6.05 -11.60
N GLU A 71 16.32 -5.01 -10.96
CA GLU A 71 17.36 -4.23 -11.62
C GLU A 71 18.46 -5.23 -11.98
N LEU A 72 18.43 -5.70 -13.24
CA LEU A 72 19.49 -6.48 -13.85
C LEU A 72 20.79 -5.76 -13.52
N ASN A 73 21.55 -6.32 -12.60
CA ASN A 73 22.79 -5.70 -12.17
C ASN A 73 23.69 -5.68 -13.42
N ASP A 74 24.51 -4.65 -13.62
CA ASP A 74 25.37 -4.57 -14.81
C ASP A 74 26.22 -5.84 -15.00
N THR A 75 26.56 -6.51 -13.89
CA THR A 75 27.18 -7.84 -13.82
C THR A 75 26.33 -8.96 -14.43
N ASP A 76 25.02 -8.99 -14.21
CA ASP A 76 24.11 -10.00 -14.79
C ASP A 76 24.02 -9.85 -16.32
N ILE A 77 24.02 -8.61 -16.81
CA ILE A 77 24.01 -8.30 -18.25
C ILE A 77 25.37 -8.67 -18.89
N GLN A 78 26.49 -8.41 -18.21
CA GLN A 78 27.82 -8.80 -18.67
C GLN A 78 28.00 -10.32 -18.72
N ASP A 79 27.55 -11.04 -17.69
CA ASP A 79 27.63 -12.51 -17.65
C ASP A 79 26.79 -13.16 -18.75
N PHE A 80 25.62 -12.58 -19.05
CA PHE A 80 24.81 -13.01 -20.18
C PHE A 80 25.52 -12.78 -21.52
N LYS A 81 26.12 -11.59 -21.72
CA LYS A 81 26.89 -11.26 -22.93
C LYS A 81 28.08 -12.21 -23.13
N ASN A 82 28.81 -12.52 -22.06
CA ASN A 82 29.94 -13.44 -22.09
C ASN A 82 29.50 -14.89 -22.38
N LYS A 83 28.37 -15.35 -21.81
CA LYS A 83 27.80 -16.68 -22.12
C LYS A 83 27.37 -16.81 -23.58
N ILE A 84 26.75 -15.78 -24.14
CA ILE A 84 26.39 -15.75 -25.57
C ILE A 84 27.64 -15.76 -26.44
N LYS A 85 28.63 -14.91 -26.13
CA LYS A 85 29.89 -14.84 -26.88
C LYS A 85 30.63 -16.18 -26.89
N ASN A 86 30.72 -16.84 -25.74
CA ASN A 86 31.31 -18.18 -25.62
C ASN A 86 30.54 -19.26 -26.38
N LYS A 87 29.19 -19.20 -26.42
CA LYS A 87 28.38 -20.15 -27.19
C LYS A 87 28.47 -19.92 -28.71
N LEU A 88 28.66 -18.67 -29.13
CA LEU A 88 28.83 -18.30 -30.54
C LEU A 88 30.28 -18.47 -31.04
N LYS A 89 31.24 -18.77 -30.16
CA LYS A 89 32.68 -18.86 -30.46
C LYS A 89 33.22 -17.62 -31.22
N ILE A 90 32.85 -16.42 -30.76
CA ILE A 90 33.40 -15.12 -31.22
C ILE A 90 34.23 -14.51 -30.10
#